data_AF-R7QTN4-F1
#
_entry.id   AF-R7QTN4-F1
#
_cell.length_a   1.000
_cell.length_b   1.000
_cell.length_c   1.000
_cell.angle_alpha   90.00
_cell.angle_beta   90.00
_cell.angle_gamma   90.00
#
_symmetry.space_group_name_H-M   'P 1'
#
loop_
_entity.id
_entity.type
_entity.pdbx_description
1 polymer ?
#
loop_
_entity_poly.entity_id
_entity_poly.type
_entity_poly.pdbx_seq_one_letter_code
_entity_poly.pdbx_strand_id
1 'polypeptide(L)' 'MENDSCKDQVVAMAYVPWQNFYKVYEPEKALMIGTIFPELNKPFLGRRMERK' A
#
# COMPACT_ATOMS: atom_id res chain seq x y z
N MET A 1 4.58 -4.07 -27.32
CA MET A 1 3.83 -2.88 -26.86
C MET A 1 4.70 -2.24 -25.79
N GLU A 2 5.53 -1.27 -26.18
CA GLU A 2 6.32 -0.50 -25.21
C GLU A 2 5.32 0.26 -24.33
N ASN A 3 5.35 0.00 -23.02
CA ASN A 3 4.51 0.70 -22.07
C ASN A 3 5.09 2.11 -21.87
N ASP A 4 4.63 3.04 -22.70
CA ASP A 4 4.98 4.47 -22.74
C ASP A 4 4.61 5.28 -21.48
N SER A 5 4.11 4.61 -20.44
CA SER A 5 3.48 5.23 -19.26
C SER A 5 4.40 6.10 -18.39
N CYS A 6 5.72 6.09 -18.59
CA CYS A 6 6.69 6.63 -17.62
C CYS A 6 7.66 7.67 -18.20
N LYS A 7 7.42 8.18 -19.43
CA LYS A 7 8.36 9.12 -20.09
C LYS A 7 8.56 10.43 -19.32
N ASP A 8 7.56 10.88 -18.57
CA ASP A 8 7.58 12.16 -17.83
C ASP A 8 7.79 11.98 -16.31
N GLN A 9 7.99 10.76 -15.81
CA GLN A 9 8.18 10.53 -14.39
C GLN A 9 9.64 10.75 -13.98
N VAL A 10 9.85 11.52 -12.91
CA VAL A 10 11.19 11.71 -12.34
C VAL A 10 11.71 10.38 -11.80
N VAL A 11 12.94 10.02 -12.17
CA VAL A 11 13.57 8.76 -11.73
C VAL A 11 13.56 8.68 -10.21
N ALA A 12 13.14 7.51 -9.69
CA ALA A 12 13.01 7.23 -8.26
C ALA A 12 11.98 8.07 -7.49
N MET A 13 11.08 8.81 -8.18
CA MET A 13 9.94 9.48 -7.55
C MET A 13 8.64 8.73 -7.84
N ALA A 14 7.88 8.43 -6.79
CA ALA A 14 6.55 7.85 -6.91
C ALA A 14 5.49 8.86 -6.41
N TYR A 15 4.37 8.94 -7.13
CA TYR A 15 3.22 9.70 -6.65
C TYR A 15 2.51 8.91 -5.56
N VAL A 16 2.41 9.49 -4.37
CA VAL A 16 1.62 8.93 -3.26
C VAL A 16 0.31 9.73 -3.16
N PRO A 17 -0.85 9.10 -3.41
CA PRO A 17 -2.12 9.78 -3.28
C PRO A 17 -2.38 10.17 -1.83
N TRP A 18 -3.08 11.29 -1.63
CA TRP A 18 -3.54 11.69 -0.31
C TRP A 18 -4.51 10.64 0.26
N GLN A 19 -4.20 10.14 1.46
CA GLN A 19 -5.02 9.12 2.13
C GLN A 19 -5.66 9.71 3.39
N ASN A 20 -6.99 9.66 3.45
CA ASN A 20 -7.73 10.09 4.63
C ASN A 20 -7.80 8.96 5.67
N PHE A 21 -7.43 9.26 6.91
CA PHE A 21 -7.51 8.34 8.05
C PHE A 21 -8.66 8.75 8.95
N TYR A 22 -9.66 7.87 9.10
CA TYR A 22 -10.89 8.20 9.85
C TYR A 22 -10.98 7.51 11.20
N LYS A 23 -10.27 6.39 11.38
CA LYS A 23 -10.33 5.57 12.59
C LYS A 23 -8.93 5.11 12.96
N VAL A 24 -8.71 4.95 14.25
CA VAL A 24 -7.47 4.42 14.82
C VAL A 24 -7.79 3.29 15.78
N TYR A 25 -6.92 2.28 15.82
CA TYR A 25 -6.97 1.29 16.89
C TYR A 25 -6.43 1.87 18.20
N GLU A 26 -6.83 1.27 19.32
CA GLU A 26 -6.11 1.47 20.58
C GLU A 26 -4.65 1.01 20.47
N PRO A 27 -3.72 1.62 21.24
CA PRO A 27 -2.29 1.35 21.13
C PRO A 27 -1.91 -0.13 21.26
N GLU A 28 -2.51 -0.85 22.20
CA GLU A 28 -2.21 -2.28 22.44
C GLU A 28 -2.57 -3.13 21.21
N LYS A 29 -3.75 -2.87 20.64
CA LYS A 29 -4.22 -3.57 19.43
C LYS A 29 -3.40 -3.18 18.20
N ALA A 30 -3.06 -1.90 18.07
CA ALA A 30 -2.21 -1.41 16.98
C ALA A 30 -0.83 -2.09 16.99
N LEU A 31 -0.23 -2.25 18.18
CA LEU A 31 1.06 -2.92 18.35
C LEU A 31 0.99 -4.39 17.93
N MET A 32 -0.08 -5.10 18.32
CA MET A 32 -0.29 -6.50 17.94
C MET A 32 -0.49 -6.68 16.43
N ILE A 33 -1.22 -5.78 15.77
CA ILE A 33 -1.50 -5.86 14.33
C ILE A 33 -0.33 -5.36 13.49
N GLY A 34 0.47 -4.43 14.01
CA GLY A 34 1.56 -3.77 13.28
C GLY A 34 1.12 -2.55 12.45
N THR A 35 -0.12 -2.08 12.63
CA THR A 35 -0.60 -0.80 12.09
C THR A 35 -1.64 -0.19 13.02
N ILE A 36 -1.59 1.13 13.21
CA ILE A 36 -2.62 1.88 13.96
C ILE A 36 -3.88 2.14 13.11
N PHE A 37 -3.73 2.10 11.78
CA PHE A 37 -4.80 2.40 10.84
C PHE A 37 -5.52 1.11 10.42
N PRO A 38 -6.82 0.94 10.76
CA PRO A 38 -7.61 -0.23 10.38
C PRO A 38 -7.66 -0.47 8.87
N GLU A 39 -7.64 0.61 8.07
CA GLU A 39 -7.76 0.56 6.61
C GLU A 39 -6.53 -0.09 5.94
N LEU A 40 -5.40 -0.11 6.64
CA LEU A 40 -4.15 -0.76 6.21
C LEU A 40 -4.06 -2.22 6.64
N ASN A 41 -4.91 -2.68 7.56
CA ASN A 41 -4.96 -4.08 7.98
C ASN A 41 -5.73 -4.93 6.94
N LYS A 42 -5.12 -5.13 5.77
CA LYS A 42 -5.72 -5.88 4.66
C LYS A 42 -5.34 -7.36 4.75
N PRO A 43 -6.27 -8.29 4.44
CA PRO A 43 -5.95 -9.71 4.44
C PRO A 43 -4.85 -10.02 3.41
N PHE A 44 -3.92 -10.90 3.77
CA PHE A 44 -2.93 -11.38 2.84
C PHE A 44 -3.57 -12.35 1.84
N LEU A 45 -3.79 -11.89 0.61
CA LEU A 45 -4.44 -12.69 -0.45
C LEU A 45 -3.45 -13.54 -1.27
N GLY A 46 -2.15 -13.57 -0.89
CA GLY A 46 -1.15 -14.50 -1.41
C GLY A 46 -1.29 -14.87 -2.89
N ARG A 47 -1.17 -13.91 -3.81
CA ARG A 47 -1.19 -14.23 -5.24
C ARG A 47 0.14 -14.85 -5.64
N ARG A 48 0.13 -16.13 -6.03
CA ARG A 48 1.27 -16.81 -6.65
C ARG A 48 1.48 -16.16 -8.03
N MET A 49 2.59 -15.43 -8.18
CA MET A 49 3.06 -15.00 -9.50
C MET A 49 3.54 -16.25 -10.23
N GLU A 50 2.70 -16.84 -11.06
CA GLU A 50 3.13 -17.93 -11.94
C GLU A 50 4.05 -17.34 -13.00
N ARG A 51 5.28 -17.86 -13.07
CA ARG A 51 6.22 -17.52 -14.14
C ARG A 51 5.63 -18.05 -15.45
N LYS A 52 5.18 -17.14 -16.33
CA LYS A 52 4.94 -17.45 -17.74
C LYS A 52 6.26 -17.45 -18.50
#